data_AF-A0AAN7CJG5-F1
#
_entry.id   AF-A0AAN7CJG5-F1
#
_cell.length_a   1.000
_cell.length_b   1.000
_cell.length_c   1.000
_cell.angle_alpha   90.00
_cell.angle_beta   90.00
_cell.angle_gamma   90.00
#
_symmetry.space_group_name_H-M   'P 1'
#
loop_
_entity.id
_entity.type
_entity.pdbx_description
1 polymer ?
#
loop_
_entity_poly.entity_id
_entity_poly.type
_entity_poly.pdbx_seq_one_letter_code
_entity_poly.pdbx_strand_id
1 'polypeptide(L)'
;MVTKLVLPSCERDPTHPNHPPQLQKPLRIQVMGMSKHIDSLFDDGAKIPQEAVQTPGVDSPGAEFDETGLRFAKMAFNLLYGRDPNPDVAADFVPRHQHSTFPKVDEYEPGDAPVEGYCVTFDHLVDPVDDDPETLMMNLCDPTDPQSATYFELDLAPYATGWAAPVVLLVPRCCQLRKGTTDRQRINGEVKEAKEGFRPPTEWEEVQ
;
A
#
# COMPACT_ATOMS: atom_id res chain seq x y z
N MET A 1 6.60 -19.49 -11.44
CA MET A 1 7.25 -18.26 -11.93
C MET A 1 6.75 -17.14 -11.06
N VAL A 2 7.65 -16.29 -10.55
CA VAL A 2 7.29 -15.14 -9.69
C VAL A 2 6.63 -14.06 -10.53
N THR A 3 5.56 -13.46 -10.01
CA THR A 3 4.95 -12.28 -10.60
C THR A 3 5.89 -11.09 -10.46
N LYS A 4 6.12 -10.35 -11.55
CA LYS A 4 6.92 -9.13 -11.52
C LYS A 4 6.06 -7.94 -11.10
N LEU A 5 6.53 -7.19 -10.10
CA LEU A 5 5.96 -5.88 -9.76
C LEU A 5 6.55 -4.80 -10.66
N VAL A 6 5.70 -3.95 -11.25
CA VAL A 6 6.12 -2.89 -12.19
C VAL A 6 5.47 -1.56 -11.82
N LEU A 7 6.26 -0.49 -11.80
CA LEU A 7 5.75 0.88 -11.77
C LEU A 7 5.52 1.34 -13.22
N PRO A 8 4.27 1.54 -13.68
CA PRO A 8 4.02 2.03 -15.04
C PRO A 8 4.51 3.47 -15.18
N SER A 9 4.74 3.93 -16.41
CA SER A 9 5.01 5.35 -16.69
C SER A 9 3.79 6.23 -16.39
N CYS A 10 4.01 7.50 -16.06
CA CYS A 10 2.92 8.46 -15.91
C CYS A 10 2.41 8.89 -17.28
N GLU A 11 1.10 8.79 -17.51
CA GLU A 11 0.46 9.25 -18.77
C GLU A 11 0.03 10.72 -18.74
N ARG A 12 0.23 11.42 -17.62
CA ARG A 12 -0.05 12.86 -17.53
C ARG A 12 1.00 13.68 -18.28
N ASP A 13 0.54 14.74 -18.93
CA ASP A 13 1.38 15.78 -19.51
C ASP A 13 1.03 17.16 -18.90
N PRO A 14 1.90 17.74 -18.05
CA PRO A 14 3.20 17.22 -17.63
C PRO A 14 3.08 16.03 -16.64
N THR A 15 4.15 15.23 -16.55
CA THR A 15 4.27 14.14 -15.57
C THR A 15 4.04 14.63 -14.14
N HIS A 16 3.34 13.83 -13.33
CA HIS A 16 3.09 14.18 -11.93
C HIS A 16 4.42 14.20 -11.13
N PRO A 17 4.65 15.20 -10.26
CA PRO A 17 5.91 15.35 -9.52
C PRO A 17 6.23 14.21 -8.53
N ASN A 18 5.24 13.36 -8.22
CA ASN A 18 5.40 12.16 -7.38
C ASN A 18 5.33 10.84 -8.19
N HIS A 19 5.55 10.85 -9.51
CA HIS A 19 5.50 9.65 -10.35
C HIS A 19 6.67 9.56 -11.35
N PRO A 20 7.84 9.03 -10.92
CA PRO A 20 8.22 8.76 -9.54
C PRO A 20 8.57 10.06 -8.76
N PRO A 21 8.57 10.03 -7.42
CA PRO A 21 8.97 11.17 -6.61
C PRO A 21 10.48 11.45 -6.69
N GLN A 22 10.86 12.68 -6.33
CA GLN A 22 12.27 13.04 -6.18
C GLN A 22 12.89 12.31 -4.98
N LEU A 23 14.15 11.88 -5.12
CA LEU A 23 14.88 11.08 -4.11
C LEU A 23 15.05 11.74 -2.73
N GLN A 24 14.86 13.06 -2.63
CA GLN A 24 15.04 13.82 -1.39
C GLN A 24 13.72 14.41 -0.90
N LYS A 25 12.60 14.09 -1.56
CA LYS A 25 11.30 14.65 -1.20
C LYS A 25 10.73 13.85 -0.02
N PRO A 26 10.45 14.51 1.13
CA PRO A 26 9.71 13.88 2.21
C PRO A 26 8.32 13.44 1.73
N LEU A 27 7.98 12.17 1.93
CA LEU A 27 6.69 11.60 1.55
C LEU A 27 6.26 10.49 2.49
N ARG A 28 4.98 10.50 2.85
CA ARG A 28 4.29 9.34 3.41
C ARG A 28 3.65 8.53 2.29
N ILE A 29 4.02 7.27 2.15
CA ILE A 29 3.61 6.43 1.03
C ILE A 29 2.73 5.32 1.56
N GLN A 30 1.52 5.20 1.01
CA GLN A 30 0.61 4.09 1.25
C GLN A 30 0.54 3.22 0.00
N VAL A 31 0.83 1.93 0.16
CA VAL A 31 0.67 0.94 -0.91
C VAL A 31 -0.38 -0.08 -0.50
N MET A 32 -1.31 -0.37 -1.40
CA MET A 32 -2.46 -1.22 -1.13
C MET A 32 -2.70 -2.17 -2.31
N GLY A 33 -3.21 -3.36 -2.03
CA GLY A 33 -3.63 -4.29 -3.09
C GLY A 33 -4.31 -5.53 -2.55
N MET A 34 -4.89 -6.31 -3.46
CA MET A 34 -5.50 -7.60 -3.12
C MET A 34 -4.43 -8.59 -2.66
N SER A 35 -4.71 -9.35 -1.61
CA SER A 35 -3.77 -10.30 -1.00
C SER A 35 -3.26 -11.31 -2.02
N LYS A 36 -4.15 -11.83 -2.88
CA LYS A 36 -3.77 -12.77 -3.96
C LYS A 36 -2.68 -12.24 -4.90
N HIS A 37 -2.67 -10.92 -5.16
CA HIS A 37 -1.68 -10.31 -6.03
C HIS A 37 -0.38 -10.07 -5.28
N ILE A 38 -0.45 -9.66 -4.01
CA ILE A 38 0.72 -9.50 -3.14
C ILE A 38 1.42 -10.85 -2.95
N ASP A 39 0.70 -11.90 -2.58
CA ASP A 39 1.23 -13.26 -2.41
C ASP A 39 1.96 -13.75 -3.66
N SER A 40 1.45 -13.42 -4.85
CA SER A 40 2.06 -13.86 -6.12
C SER A 40 3.44 -13.25 -6.40
N LEU A 41 3.82 -12.19 -5.68
CA LEU A 41 5.12 -11.51 -5.79
C LEU A 41 6.27 -12.30 -5.15
N PHE A 42 5.96 -13.37 -4.39
CA PHE A 42 6.95 -14.12 -3.62
C PHE A 42 7.01 -15.59 -4.09
N ASP A 43 8.20 -16.09 -4.48
CA ASP A 43 8.41 -17.52 -4.84
C ASP A 43 8.66 -18.42 -3.64
N ASP A 44 9.06 -17.85 -2.50
CA ASP A 44 9.36 -18.60 -1.28
C ASP A 44 8.11 -19.03 -0.49
N GLY A 45 6.93 -18.70 -1.01
CA GLY A 45 5.64 -19.04 -0.39
C GLY A 45 5.21 -18.08 0.72
N ALA A 46 5.87 -16.94 0.88
CA ALA A 46 5.39 -15.88 1.77
C ALA A 46 4.00 -15.40 1.35
N LYS A 47 3.15 -15.16 2.35
CA LYS A 47 1.75 -14.73 2.17
C LYS A 47 1.38 -13.66 3.16
N ILE A 48 0.40 -12.84 2.78
CA ILE A 48 -0.28 -11.97 3.71
C ILE A 48 -1.03 -12.82 4.75
N PRO A 49 -0.92 -12.50 6.05
CA PRO A 49 -1.68 -13.16 7.10
C PRO A 49 -3.17 -13.15 6.80
N GLN A 50 -3.81 -14.31 7.00
CA GLN A 50 -5.26 -14.46 6.83
C GLN A 50 -6.04 -14.09 8.10
N GLU A 51 -5.33 -13.91 9.21
CA GLU A 51 -5.88 -13.30 10.43
C GLU A 51 -5.92 -11.79 10.27
N ALA A 52 -6.90 -11.14 10.91
CA ALA A 52 -7.04 -9.69 10.85
C ALA A 52 -5.82 -9.00 11.44
N VAL A 53 -5.02 -8.38 10.57
CA VAL A 53 -3.94 -7.50 11.00
C VAL A 53 -4.51 -6.10 11.11
N GLN A 54 -4.63 -5.60 12.34
CA GLN A 54 -4.71 -4.18 12.63
C GLN A 54 -3.60 -3.90 13.62
N THR A 55 -2.43 -3.56 13.09
CA THR A 55 -1.29 -3.31 13.96
C THR A 55 -1.30 -1.83 14.34
N PRO A 56 -1.19 -1.50 15.64
CA PRO A 56 -0.90 -0.13 16.03
C PRO A 56 0.47 0.28 15.44
N GLY A 57 0.68 1.58 15.27
CA GLY A 57 1.81 2.13 14.51
C GLY A 57 3.16 1.88 15.20
N VAL A 58 4.28 2.15 14.51
CA VAL A 58 5.65 1.90 15.01
C VAL A 58 5.95 2.53 16.38
N ASP A 59 5.22 3.59 16.74
CA ASP A 59 5.38 4.27 18.04
C ASP A 59 4.65 3.55 19.20
N SER A 60 3.92 2.45 18.91
CA SER A 60 3.29 1.61 19.92
C SER A 60 4.23 0.50 20.41
N PRO A 61 4.45 0.35 21.72
CA PRO A 61 5.24 -0.74 22.27
C PRO A 61 4.69 -2.11 21.84
N GLY A 62 5.50 -2.92 21.15
CA GLY A 62 5.13 -4.27 20.69
C GLY A 62 4.42 -4.34 19.33
N ALA A 63 4.35 -3.23 18.58
CA ALA A 63 3.87 -3.25 17.19
C ALA A 63 4.84 -4.04 16.29
N GLU A 64 4.46 -5.26 15.92
CA GLU A 64 5.18 -6.07 14.95
C GLU A 64 4.56 -5.90 13.57
N PHE A 65 5.35 -5.39 12.62
CA PHE A 65 4.93 -5.37 11.22
C PHE A 65 5.03 -6.78 10.64
N ASP A 66 4.08 -7.10 9.76
CA ASP A 66 4.10 -8.38 9.07
C ASP A 66 5.29 -8.42 8.11
N GLU A 67 6.03 -9.54 8.12
CA GLU A 67 7.24 -9.67 7.33
C GLU A 67 6.93 -9.55 5.82
N THR A 68 5.85 -10.18 5.36
CA THR A 68 5.41 -10.12 3.95
C THR A 68 5.01 -8.69 3.59
N GLY A 69 4.28 -7.99 4.46
CA GLY A 69 3.92 -6.59 4.33
C GLY A 69 5.15 -5.66 4.24
N LEU A 70 6.16 -5.85 5.09
CA LEU A 70 7.41 -5.09 5.03
C LEU A 70 8.18 -5.35 3.74
N ARG A 71 8.24 -6.61 3.29
CA ARG A 71 8.87 -6.95 2.00
C ARG A 71 8.16 -6.26 0.85
N PHE A 72 6.83 -6.27 0.85
CA PHE A 72 6.02 -5.57 -0.16
C PHE A 72 6.28 -4.06 -0.15
N ALA A 73 6.32 -3.42 1.03
CA ALA A 73 6.65 -2.01 1.17
C ALA A 73 8.07 -1.68 0.65
N LYS A 74 9.06 -2.54 0.92
CA LYS A 74 10.43 -2.39 0.39
C LYS A 74 10.50 -2.56 -1.12
N MET A 75 9.72 -3.46 -1.71
CA MET A 75 9.61 -3.56 -3.17
C MET A 75 9.05 -2.28 -3.78
N ALA A 76 8.02 -1.70 -3.18
CA ALA A 76 7.47 -0.41 -3.61
C ALA A 76 8.50 0.73 -3.47
N PHE A 77 9.24 0.77 -2.37
CA PHE A 77 10.33 1.72 -2.17
C PHE A 77 11.38 1.61 -3.29
N ASN A 78 11.83 0.39 -3.58
CA ASN A 78 12.81 0.14 -4.64
C ASN A 78 12.30 0.59 -6.01
N LEU A 79 11.03 0.35 -6.34
CA LEU A 79 10.42 0.83 -7.59
C LEU A 79 10.32 2.37 -7.67
N LEU A 80 10.03 3.04 -6.56
CA LEU A 80 9.91 4.50 -6.53
C LEU A 80 11.25 5.20 -6.60
N TYR A 81 12.27 4.67 -5.92
CA TYR A 81 13.55 5.36 -5.72
C TYR A 81 14.73 4.71 -6.46
N GLY A 82 14.52 3.57 -7.11
CA GLY A 82 15.54 2.83 -7.86
C GLY A 82 16.65 2.23 -7.00
N ARG A 83 16.43 2.08 -5.70
CA ARG A 83 17.40 1.54 -4.73
C ARG A 83 16.71 0.96 -3.50
N ASP A 84 17.43 0.14 -2.77
CA ASP A 84 16.98 -0.32 -1.46
C ASP A 84 17.06 0.78 -0.40
N PRO A 85 16.29 0.66 0.71
CA PRO A 85 16.44 1.55 1.86
C PRO A 85 17.87 1.53 2.40
N ASN A 86 18.39 2.71 2.72
CA ASN A 86 19.69 2.91 3.30
C ASN A 86 19.59 2.79 4.84
N PRO A 87 20.16 1.74 5.46
CA PRO A 87 20.08 1.55 6.90
C PRO A 87 20.84 2.62 7.71
N ASP A 88 21.78 3.34 7.09
CA ASP A 88 22.55 4.41 7.74
C ASP A 88 21.74 5.72 7.87
N VAL A 89 20.58 5.80 7.22
CA VAL A 89 19.68 6.95 7.27
C VAL A 89 18.37 6.53 7.93
N ALA A 90 18.24 6.79 9.23
CA ALA A 90 17.11 6.33 10.04
C ALA A 90 15.73 6.75 9.48
N ALA A 91 15.64 7.90 8.80
CA ALA A 91 14.40 8.41 8.21
C ALA A 91 14.15 7.90 6.79
N ASP A 92 15.02 7.08 6.21
CA ASP A 92 14.94 6.72 4.79
C ASP A 92 13.76 5.81 4.47
N PHE A 93 13.45 4.88 5.37
CA PHE A 93 12.28 4.01 5.29
C PHE A 93 11.79 3.70 6.70
N VAL A 94 10.65 4.28 7.06
CA VAL A 94 10.05 4.11 8.38
C VAL A 94 8.63 3.56 8.20
N PRO A 95 8.37 2.26 8.42
CA PRO A 95 7.01 1.75 8.47
C PRO A 95 6.17 2.56 9.47
N ARG A 96 4.88 2.78 9.19
CA ARG A 96 4.02 3.62 10.03
C ARG A 96 2.71 2.96 10.39
N HIS A 97 2.10 2.25 9.46
CA HIS A 97 0.82 1.60 9.66
C HIS A 97 0.68 0.41 8.70
N GLN A 98 -0.04 -0.63 9.12
CA GLN A 98 -0.46 -1.72 8.25
C GLN A 98 -1.85 -2.20 8.65
N HIS A 99 -2.66 -2.58 7.67
CA HIS A 99 -3.96 -3.18 7.94
C HIS A 99 -4.41 -4.13 6.82
N SER A 100 -5.18 -5.13 7.21
CA SER A 100 -5.95 -5.98 6.30
C SER A 100 -7.25 -5.28 5.88
N THR A 101 -7.67 -5.49 4.64
CA THR A 101 -9.01 -5.12 4.15
C THR A 101 -9.86 -6.36 3.96
N PHE A 102 -11.15 -6.22 4.24
CA PHE A 102 -12.13 -7.30 4.20
C PHE A 102 -13.20 -7.00 3.16
N PRO A 103 -13.83 -8.04 2.59
CA PRO A 103 -15.01 -7.88 1.76
C PRO A 103 -16.16 -7.26 2.58
N LYS A 104 -17.21 -6.81 1.89
CA LYS A 104 -18.33 -6.17 2.57
C LYS A 104 -19.03 -7.14 3.52
N VAL A 105 -19.46 -6.61 4.66
CA VAL A 105 -20.01 -7.35 5.82
C VAL A 105 -21.28 -8.15 5.47
N ASP A 106 -22.00 -7.77 4.41
CA ASP A 106 -23.22 -8.44 3.96
C ASP A 106 -22.97 -9.75 3.18
N GLU A 107 -21.72 -10.08 2.85
CA GLU A 107 -21.36 -11.28 2.09
C GLU A 107 -20.87 -12.45 2.98
N TYR A 108 -20.57 -12.20 4.26
CA TYR A 108 -19.93 -13.17 5.15
C TYR A 108 -20.50 -13.13 6.57
N GLU A 109 -20.52 -14.28 7.25
CA GLU A 109 -20.82 -14.32 8.68
C GLU A 109 -19.74 -13.60 9.50
N PRO A 110 -20.09 -12.99 10.65
CA PRO A 110 -19.11 -12.32 11.52
C PRO A 110 -17.96 -13.25 11.93
N GLY A 111 -16.74 -12.88 11.56
CA GLY A 111 -15.52 -13.65 11.85
C GLY A 111 -15.06 -14.60 10.73
N ASP A 112 -15.88 -14.81 9.71
CA ASP A 112 -15.56 -15.71 8.58
C ASP A 112 -15.07 -14.98 7.32
N ALA A 113 -15.07 -13.63 7.34
CA ALA A 113 -14.64 -12.83 6.21
C ALA A 113 -13.13 -13.02 5.94
N PRO A 114 -12.73 -13.49 4.73
CA PRO A 114 -11.32 -13.64 4.40
C PRO A 114 -10.66 -12.27 4.24
N VAL A 115 -9.35 -12.21 4.48
CA VAL A 115 -8.54 -11.03 4.16
C VAL A 115 -8.46 -10.87 2.63
N GLU A 116 -9.21 -9.91 2.10
CA GLU A 116 -9.29 -9.63 0.67
C GLU A 116 -8.05 -8.88 0.17
N GLY A 117 -7.58 -7.94 0.98
CA GLY A 117 -6.48 -7.06 0.63
C GLY A 117 -5.65 -6.66 1.83
N TYR A 118 -4.57 -5.95 1.51
CA TYR A 118 -3.59 -5.54 2.49
C TYR A 118 -3.03 -4.17 2.12
N CYS A 119 -2.77 -3.39 3.14
CA CYS A 119 -2.26 -2.05 3.03
C CYS A 119 -1.10 -1.86 4.00
N VAL A 120 -0.03 -1.23 3.52
CA VAL A 120 1.11 -0.82 4.35
C VAL A 120 1.49 0.61 4.00
N THR A 121 1.76 1.40 5.04
CA THR A 121 2.16 2.80 4.97
C THR A 121 3.55 2.95 5.56
N PHE A 122 4.43 3.66 4.87
CA PHE A 122 5.77 3.98 5.33
C PHE A 122 6.14 5.43 4.98
N ASP A 123 7.03 6.03 5.75
CA ASP A 123 7.59 7.34 5.49
C ASP A 123 8.96 7.22 4.82
N HIS A 124 9.25 8.18 3.94
CA HIS A 124 10.58 8.47 3.41
C HIS A 124 10.93 9.93 3.71
N LEU A 125 11.98 10.16 4.49
CA LEU A 125 12.51 11.46 4.90
C LEU A 125 11.50 12.43 5.54
N VAL A 126 10.37 11.90 6.05
CA VAL A 126 9.39 12.68 6.81
C VAL A 126 9.94 12.97 8.20
N ASP A 127 9.81 14.22 8.64
CA ASP A 127 10.15 14.60 10.00
C ASP A 127 9.28 13.80 10.99
N PRO A 128 9.85 13.11 12.00
CA PRO A 128 9.08 12.36 12.98
C PRO A 128 7.97 13.16 13.69
N VAL A 129 8.10 14.49 13.79
CA VAL A 129 7.08 15.37 14.40
C VAL A 129 6.06 15.92 13.40
N ASP A 130 6.21 15.65 12.10
CA ASP A 130 5.22 16.02 11.09
C ASP A 130 4.10 14.98 11.02
N ASP A 131 2.93 15.36 11.54
CA ASP A 131 1.73 14.51 11.53
C ASP A 131 0.85 14.72 10.29
N ASP A 132 1.14 15.73 9.45
CA ASP A 132 0.43 15.94 8.18
C ASP A 132 1.40 16.10 6.98
N PRO A 133 2.30 15.13 6.74
CA PRO A 133 3.19 15.17 5.60
C PRO A 133 2.42 15.03 4.29
N GLU A 134 3.08 15.38 3.19
CA GLU A 134 2.58 15.09 1.85
C GLU A 134 2.53 13.57 1.62
N THR A 135 1.45 13.08 0.99
CA THR A 135 1.21 11.64 0.83
C THR A 135 1.20 11.18 -0.62
N LEU A 136 1.63 9.94 -0.85
CA LEU A 136 1.46 9.22 -2.11
C LEU A 136 0.71 7.91 -1.87
N MET A 137 -0.48 7.79 -2.43
CA MET A 137 -1.24 6.54 -2.45
C MET A 137 -0.95 5.77 -3.74
N MET A 138 -0.78 4.46 -3.64
CA MET A 138 -0.58 3.56 -4.77
C MET A 138 -1.38 2.28 -4.59
N ASN A 139 -1.98 1.79 -5.68
CA ASN A 139 -2.75 0.55 -5.67
C ASN A 139 -2.14 -0.47 -6.62
N LEU A 140 -2.19 -1.74 -6.23
CA LEU A 140 -1.94 -2.84 -7.15
C LEU A 140 -3.03 -2.94 -8.21
N CYS A 141 -2.62 -3.29 -9.41
CA CYS A 141 -3.47 -3.51 -10.56
C CYS A 141 -3.01 -4.75 -11.30
N ASP A 142 -3.90 -5.71 -11.48
CA ASP A 142 -3.69 -6.80 -12.43
C ASP A 142 -4.09 -6.30 -13.82
N PRO A 143 -3.12 -6.11 -14.75
CA PRO A 143 -3.43 -5.61 -16.10
C PRO A 143 -4.18 -6.63 -16.95
N THR A 144 -4.27 -7.89 -16.52
CA THR A 144 -5.01 -8.95 -17.20
C THR A 144 -6.47 -9.04 -16.75
N ASP A 145 -6.82 -8.43 -15.61
CA ASP A 145 -8.20 -8.36 -15.14
C ASP A 145 -9.00 -7.34 -15.98
N PRO A 146 -10.05 -7.75 -16.70
CA PRO A 146 -10.88 -6.85 -17.50
C PRO A 146 -11.52 -5.72 -16.69
N GLN A 147 -11.71 -5.90 -15.37
CA GLN A 147 -12.27 -4.87 -14.50
C GLN A 147 -11.26 -3.78 -14.14
N SER A 148 -9.96 -4.03 -14.22
CA SER A 148 -8.92 -3.05 -13.87
C SER A 148 -9.03 -1.76 -14.69
N ALA A 149 -9.41 -1.86 -15.97
CA ALA A 149 -9.59 -0.69 -16.84
C ALA A 149 -10.68 0.30 -16.33
N THR A 150 -11.55 -0.11 -15.40
CA THR A 150 -12.56 0.76 -14.79
C THR A 150 -12.03 1.64 -13.66
N TYR A 151 -10.78 1.41 -13.22
CA TYR A 151 -10.18 2.09 -12.07
C TYR A 151 -8.96 2.96 -12.42
N PHE A 152 -8.38 2.79 -13.61
CA PHE A 152 -7.12 3.45 -14.01
C PHE A 152 -7.27 4.25 -15.29
N GLU A 153 -6.49 5.33 -15.39
CA GLU A 153 -6.38 6.18 -16.58
C GLU A 153 -5.29 5.70 -17.55
N LEU A 154 -4.73 4.50 -17.30
CA LEU A 154 -3.60 3.94 -18.03
C LEU A 154 -4.04 3.01 -19.16
N ASP A 155 -3.28 2.98 -20.25
CA ASP A 155 -3.35 1.85 -21.19
C ASP A 155 -2.67 0.61 -20.56
N LEU A 156 -3.50 -0.37 -20.18
CA LEU A 156 -3.04 -1.60 -19.55
C LEU A 156 -2.56 -2.65 -20.57
N ALA A 157 -2.89 -2.51 -21.85
CA ALA A 157 -2.59 -3.52 -22.88
C ALA A 157 -1.09 -3.88 -23.00
N PRO A 158 -0.14 -2.92 -22.92
CA PRO A 158 1.30 -3.22 -22.94
C PRO A 158 1.79 -4.06 -21.75
N TYR A 159 1.02 -4.08 -20.65
CA TYR A 159 1.37 -4.80 -19.43
C TYR A 159 0.63 -6.14 -19.32
N ALA A 160 -0.48 -6.31 -20.04
CA ALA A 160 -1.29 -7.53 -20.04
C ALA A 160 -0.66 -8.68 -20.83
N THR A 161 0.23 -8.39 -21.79
CA THR A 161 0.79 -9.40 -22.70
C THR A 161 2.28 -9.15 -22.99
N GLY A 162 3.00 -10.18 -23.42
CA GLY A 162 4.38 -10.03 -23.94
C GLY A 162 5.49 -10.05 -22.90
N TRP A 163 5.17 -10.26 -21.63
CA TRP A 163 6.17 -10.42 -20.56
C TRP A 163 6.51 -11.90 -20.35
N ALA A 164 7.77 -12.17 -20.01
CA ALA A 164 8.26 -13.53 -19.72
C ALA A 164 7.70 -14.10 -18.40
N ALA A 165 7.14 -13.25 -17.55
CA ALA A 165 6.49 -13.61 -16.29
C ALA A 165 5.19 -12.78 -16.14
N PRO A 166 4.21 -13.26 -15.35
CA PRO A 166 3.05 -12.47 -14.98
C PRO A 166 3.46 -11.12 -14.38
N VAL A 167 2.68 -10.07 -14.65
CA VAL A 167 2.94 -8.72 -14.16
C VAL A 167 1.78 -8.25 -13.31
N VAL A 168 2.11 -7.58 -12.21
CA VAL A 168 1.17 -6.72 -11.47
C VAL A 168 1.77 -5.33 -11.43
N LEU A 169 0.93 -4.32 -11.66
CA LEU A 169 1.34 -2.92 -11.64
C LEU A 169 1.15 -2.33 -10.25
N LEU A 170 2.07 -1.49 -9.80
CA LEU A 170 1.88 -0.62 -8.64
C LEU A 170 1.59 0.79 -9.15
N VAL A 171 0.31 1.18 -9.16
CA VAL A 171 -0.17 2.36 -9.86
C VAL A 171 -0.34 3.55 -8.90
N PRO A 172 0.44 4.63 -9.08
CA PRO A 172 0.27 5.86 -8.32
C PRO A 172 -1.10 6.49 -8.52
N ARG A 173 -1.59 7.19 -7.50
CA ARG A 173 -2.90 7.86 -7.51
C ARG A 173 -3.12 8.79 -8.69
N CYS A 174 -2.08 9.42 -9.21
CA CYS A 174 -2.21 10.32 -10.36
C CYS A 174 -2.71 9.60 -11.63
N CYS A 175 -2.48 8.29 -11.75
CA CYS A 175 -2.90 7.46 -12.87
C CYS A 175 -4.16 6.64 -12.58
N GLN A 176 -4.85 6.93 -11.47
CA GLN A 176 -6.13 6.33 -11.12
C GLN A 176 -7.28 7.27 -11.52
N LEU A 177 -8.43 6.69 -11.89
CA LEU A 177 -9.64 7.42 -12.25
C LEU A 177 -10.22 8.15 -11.03
N ARG A 178 -10.24 7.48 -9.86
CA ARG A 178 -10.61 8.12 -8.60
C ARG A 178 -9.54 9.14 -8.20
N LYS A 179 -9.94 10.40 -8.02
CA LYS A 179 -9.06 11.46 -7.54
C LYS A 179 -9.10 11.49 -6.00
N GLY A 180 -7.94 11.26 -5.41
CA GLY A 180 -7.76 11.16 -3.96
C GLY A 180 -7.70 12.49 -3.23
N THR A 181 -8.73 13.33 -3.35
CA THR A 181 -8.76 14.64 -2.67
C THR A 181 -8.70 14.51 -1.15
N THR A 182 -9.08 13.36 -0.60
CA THR A 182 -9.05 13.04 0.82
C THR A 182 -7.95 12.06 1.22
N ASP A 183 -7.12 11.58 0.27
CA ASP A 183 -6.13 10.54 0.56
C ASP A 183 -5.13 11.00 1.62
N ARG A 184 -4.65 12.24 1.52
CA ARG A 184 -3.71 12.80 2.50
C ARG A 184 -4.29 12.79 3.90
N GLN A 185 -5.49 13.35 4.06
CA GLN A 185 -6.18 13.40 5.34
C GLN A 185 -6.43 11.99 5.90
N ARG A 186 -6.90 11.06 5.06
CA ARG A 186 -7.18 9.68 5.47
C ARG A 186 -5.91 8.96 5.92
N ILE A 187 -4.86 8.97 5.10
CA ILE A 187 -3.60 8.26 5.38
C ILE A 187 -2.91 8.82 6.62
N ASN A 188 -2.86 10.15 6.76
CA ASN A 188 -2.28 10.78 7.94
C ASN A 188 -3.12 10.50 9.19
N GLY A 189 -4.46 10.47 9.07
CA GLY A 189 -5.37 10.04 10.14
C GLY A 189 -5.11 8.60 10.58
N GLU A 190 -5.03 7.65 9.65
CA GLU A 190 -4.73 6.24 9.94
C GLU A 190 -3.41 6.07 10.68
N VAL A 191 -2.34 6.77 10.25
CA VAL A 191 -1.05 6.72 10.96
C VAL A 191 -1.17 7.34 12.35
N LYS A 192 -1.91 8.44 12.51
CA LYS A 192 -2.12 9.08 13.80
C LYS A 192 -2.89 8.18 14.78
N GLU A 193 -4.00 7.60 14.34
CA GLU A 193 -4.78 6.63 15.12
C GLU A 193 -3.93 5.44 15.56
N ALA A 194 -3.12 4.92 14.63
CA ALA A 194 -2.20 3.82 14.91
C ALA A 194 -1.13 4.22 15.95
N LYS A 195 -0.57 5.44 15.89
CA LYS A 195 0.38 5.96 16.89
C LYS A 195 -0.25 6.09 18.28
N GLU A 196 -1.50 6.56 18.35
CA GLU A 196 -2.24 6.77 19.60
C GLU A 196 -2.74 5.46 20.22
N GLY A 197 -2.52 4.31 19.56
CA GLY A 197 -2.96 3.00 20.03
C GLY A 197 -4.47 2.80 19.91
N PHE A 198 -5.14 3.57 19.04
CA PHE A 198 -6.56 3.43 18.80
C PHE A 198 -6.84 2.07 18.16
N ARG A 199 -7.47 1.18 18.93
CA ARG A 199 -8.22 0.06 18.36
C ARG A 199 -9.52 0.65 17.84
N PRO A 200 -9.92 0.42 16.58
CA PRO A 200 -11.31 0.63 16.23
C PRO A 200 -12.19 -0.19 17.19
N PRO A 201 -13.44 0.21 17.44
CA PRO A 201 -14.35 -0.66 18.16
C PRO A 201 -14.35 -2.00 17.43
N THR A 202 -13.85 -3.05 18.08
CA THR A 202 -14.43 -4.36 17.87
C THR A 202 -15.90 -4.13 18.18
N GLU A 203 -16.81 -4.30 17.21
CA GLU A 203 -18.24 -4.15 17.47
C GLU A 203 -18.60 -4.85 18.79
N TRP A 204 -19.57 -4.30 19.53
CA TRP A 204 -20.10 -4.73 20.86
C TRP A 204 -19.72 -3.93 22.12
N GLU A 205 -19.39 -2.64 22.03
CA GLU A 205 -19.72 -1.74 23.16
C GLU A 205 -21.14 -1.21 22.96
N GLU A 206 -22.05 -1.71 23.80
CA GLU A 206 -23.48 -1.40 23.81
C GLU A 206 -23.72 0.12 23.68
N VAL A 207 -24.45 0.51 22.64
CA VAL A 207 -25.22 1.76 22.69
C VAL A 207 -26.31 1.52 23.73
N GLN A 208 -26.10 2.04 24.95
CA GLN A 208 -27.17 2.35 25.89
C GLN A 208 -27.79 3.70 25.57
#